data_AF-A0A1V5IPF4-F1
#
_entry.id   AF-A0A1V5IPF4-F1
#
_cell.length_a   1.000
_cell.length_b   1.000
_cell.length_c   1.000
_cell.angle_alpha   90.00
_cell.angle_beta   90.00
_cell.angle_gamma   90.00
#
_symmetry.space_group_name_H-M   'P 1'
#
loop_
_entity.id
_entity.type
_entity.pdbx_description
1 polymer ?
#
loop_
_entity_poly.entity_id
_entity_poly.type
_entity_poly.pdbx_seq_one_letter_code
_entity_poly.pdbx_strand_id
1 'polypeptide(L)'
;MAGKCSVCEHAARREIDKALVTRSDSMRNIAERFGVSTTALARHKKRHIPQLVRAAESIQATQEATSGAALMEELEALRGRVRAILDKAEERDELRVALQAVRELRECIKAQAELGVQAELEARVDELERMLEAGAGAVGR
;
A
#
# COMPACT_ATOMS: atom_id res chain seq x y z
N MET A 1 -11.52 -37.48 -2.88
CA MET A 1 -12.06 -36.21 -2.35
C MET A 1 -10.90 -35.32 -1.92
N ALA A 2 -10.79 -34.11 -2.46
CA ALA A 2 -9.78 -33.16 -2.01
C ALA A 2 -10.19 -32.65 -0.62
N GLY A 3 -9.60 -33.21 0.43
CA GLY A 3 -9.85 -32.80 1.81
C GLY A 3 -9.52 -31.32 2.00
N LYS A 4 -10.26 -30.67 2.91
CA LYS A 4 -9.95 -29.31 3.38
C LYS A 4 -8.48 -29.27 3.85
N CYS A 5 -7.79 -28.19 3.50
CA CYS A 5 -6.38 -28.06 3.88
C CYS A 5 -6.28 -27.87 5.40
N SER A 6 -5.66 -28.82 6.09
CA SER A 6 -5.51 -28.76 7.56
C SER A 6 -4.70 -27.55 8.03
N VAL A 7 -3.80 -27.01 7.18
CA VAL A 7 -3.06 -25.78 7.46
C VAL A 7 -3.96 -24.55 7.39
N CYS A 8 -4.96 -24.56 6.50
CA CYS A 8 -5.93 -23.45 6.40
C CYS A 8 -6.87 -23.38 7.62
N GLU A 9 -7.14 -24.52 8.26
CA GLU A 9 -7.99 -24.60 9.47
C GLU A 9 -7.19 -24.45 10.77
N HIS A 10 -5.86 -24.37 10.68
CA HIS A 10 -4.99 -24.23 11.85
C HIS A 10 -5.12 -22.83 12.48
N ALA A 11 -5.19 -22.76 13.81
CA ALA A 11 -5.32 -21.50 14.55
C ALA A 11 -4.16 -20.52 14.25
N ALA A 12 -2.94 -21.05 14.11
CA ALA A 12 -1.74 -20.28 13.75
C ALA A 12 -1.49 -20.18 12.23
N ARG A 13 -2.52 -20.28 11.38
CA ARG A 13 -2.38 -20.22 9.91
C ARG A 13 -1.52 -19.04 9.44
N ARG A 14 -1.75 -17.84 9.99
CA ARG A 14 -1.03 -16.63 9.57
C ARG A 14 0.48 -16.74 9.82
N GLU A 15 0.89 -17.32 10.94
CA GLU A 15 2.31 -17.53 11.25
C GLU A 15 2.94 -18.60 10.36
N ILE A 16 2.20 -19.68 10.06
CA ILE A 16 2.65 -20.73 9.13
C ILE A 16 2.79 -20.15 7.72
N ASP A 17 1.82 -19.37 7.25
CA ASP A 17 1.85 -18.68 5.96
C ASP A 17 3.07 -17.76 5.88
N LYS A 18 3.31 -16.95 6.91
CA LYS A 18 4.49 -16.08 7.01
C LYS A 18 5.79 -16.88 6.92
N ALA A 19 5.96 -17.92 7.74
CA ALA A 19 7.17 -18.74 7.74
C ALA A 19 7.42 -19.46 6.39
N LEU A 20 6.36 -19.88 5.68
CA LEU A 20 6.46 -20.51 4.37
C LEU A 20 6.82 -19.53 3.24
N VAL A 21 6.36 -18.28 3.34
CA VAL A 21 6.62 -17.20 2.37
C VAL A 21 8.03 -16.64 2.57
N THR A 22 8.39 -16.25 3.79
CA THR A 22 9.70 -15.65 4.10
C THR A 22 10.83 -16.67 4.09
N ARG A 23 10.50 -17.98 4.08
CA ARG A 23 11.46 -19.09 4.23
C ARG A 23 12.32 -18.95 5.48
N SER A 24 11.75 -18.41 6.56
CA SER A 24 12.47 -18.17 7.81
C SER A 24 12.92 -19.45 8.53
N ASP A 25 12.30 -20.60 8.21
CA ASP A 25 12.60 -21.89 8.83
C ASP A 25 12.48 -23.05 7.83
N SER A 26 13.08 -24.20 8.19
CA SER A 26 12.93 -25.43 7.41
C SER A 26 11.50 -25.99 7.53
N MET A 27 10.99 -26.64 6.47
CA MET A 27 9.65 -27.25 6.51
C MET A 27 9.49 -28.29 7.63
N ARG A 28 10.59 -28.94 8.04
CA ARG A 28 10.59 -29.89 9.17
C ARG A 28 10.42 -29.15 10.50
N ASN A 29 11.14 -28.04 10.71
CA ASN A 29 11.01 -27.24 11.94
C ASN A 29 9.62 -26.61 12.05
N ILE A 30 9.07 -26.10 10.95
CA ILE A 30 7.71 -25.55 10.91
C ILE A 30 6.68 -26.65 11.23
N ALA A 31 6.88 -27.85 10.66
CA ALA A 31 6.02 -29.00 10.94
C ALA A 31 6.01 -29.38 12.42
N GLU A 32 7.18 -29.47 13.05
CA GLU A 32 7.33 -29.81 14.47
C GLU A 32 6.74 -28.71 15.37
N ARG A 33 7.09 -27.44 15.12
CA ARG A 33 6.64 -26.29 15.93
C ARG A 33 5.12 -26.12 15.95
N PHE A 34 4.46 -26.39 14.82
CA PHE A 34 3.02 -26.17 14.67
C PHE A 34 2.22 -27.49 14.64
N GLY A 35 2.85 -28.64 14.89
CA GLY A 35 2.17 -29.93 14.93
C GLY A 35 1.49 -30.34 13.62
N VAL A 36 2.01 -29.90 12.47
CA VAL A 36 1.47 -30.20 11.13
C VAL A 36 2.45 -31.04 10.32
N SER A 37 1.97 -31.83 9.35
CA SER A 37 2.89 -32.63 8.53
C SER A 37 3.60 -31.80 7.47
N THR A 38 4.86 -32.15 7.18
CA THR A 38 5.65 -31.53 6.09
C THR A 38 4.95 -31.64 4.73
N THR A 39 4.24 -32.75 4.49
CA THR A 39 3.43 -32.97 3.29
C THR A 39 2.21 -32.04 3.24
N ALA A 40 1.58 -31.72 4.38
CA ALA A 40 0.51 -30.74 4.44
C ALA A 40 1.04 -29.33 4.13
N LEU A 41 2.18 -28.94 4.71
CA LEU A 41 2.87 -27.68 4.40
C LEU A 41 3.24 -27.57 2.92
N ALA A 42 3.77 -28.63 2.31
CA ALA A 42 4.13 -28.66 0.89
C ALA A 42 2.92 -28.41 -0.02
N ARG A 43 1.81 -29.11 0.26
CA ARG A 43 0.55 -28.95 -0.51
C ARG A 43 -0.06 -27.58 -0.31
N HIS A 44 -0.02 -27.07 0.92
CA HIS A 44 -0.50 -25.74 1.26
C HIS A 44 0.30 -24.65 0.53
N LYS A 45 1.63 -24.74 0.60
CA LYS A 45 2.55 -23.84 -0.11
C LYS A 45 2.30 -23.83 -1.62
N LYS A 46 2.06 -24.99 -2.23
CA LYS A 46 1.84 -25.08 -3.69
C LYS A 46 0.47 -24.55 -4.12
N ARG A 47 -0.57 -24.71 -3.31
CA ARG A 47 -1.96 -24.43 -3.71
C ARG A 47 -2.49 -23.08 -3.23
N HIS A 48 -2.11 -22.64 -2.04
CA HIS A 48 -2.75 -21.50 -1.39
C HIS A 48 -1.85 -20.28 -1.27
N ILE A 49 -0.54 -20.46 -1.07
CA ILE A 49 0.40 -19.33 -0.98
C ILE A 49 0.41 -18.46 -2.25
N PRO A 50 0.44 -19.01 -3.49
CA PRO A 50 0.39 -18.17 -4.69
C PRO A 50 -0.89 -17.33 -4.81
N GLN A 51 -2.02 -17.84 -4.31
CA GLN A 51 -3.30 -17.11 -4.30
C GLN A 51 -3.28 -15.98 -3.27
N LEU A 52 -2.69 -16.22 -2.10
CA LEU A 52 -2.51 -15.21 -1.06
C LEU A 52 -1.55 -14.10 -1.50
N VAL A 53 -0.46 -14.45 -2.18
CA VAL A 53 0.49 -13.48 -2.75
C VAL A 53 -0.20 -12.63 -3.80
N ARG A 54 -0.93 -13.24 -4.76
CA ARG A 54 -1.70 -12.48 -5.76
C ARG A 54 -2.77 -11.57 -5.15
N ALA A 55 -3.43 -12.02 -4.08
CA ALA A 55 -4.40 -11.20 -3.37
C ALA A 55 -3.72 -9.99 -2.70
N ALA A 56 -2.55 -10.19 -2.08
CA ALA A 56 -1.76 -9.11 -1.52
C ALA A 56 -1.25 -8.13 -2.59
N GLU A 57 -0.69 -8.65 -3.70
CA GLU A 57 -0.28 -7.85 -4.86
C GLU A 57 -1.45 -7.06 -5.45
N SER A 58 -2.65 -7.64 -5.51
CA SER A 58 -3.84 -6.94 -6.02
C SER A 58 -4.29 -5.81 -5.11
N ILE A 59 -4.14 -5.97 -3.79
CA ILE A 59 -4.44 -4.93 -2.79
C ILE A 59 -3.41 -3.80 -2.90
N GLN A 60 -2.13 -4.15 -3.06
CA GLN A 60 -1.06 -3.18 -3.33
C GLN A 60 -1.34 -2.38 -4.61
N ALA A 61 -1.73 -3.06 -5.70
CA ALA A 61 -2.08 -2.44 -6.97
C ALA A 61 -3.34 -1.54 -6.89
N THR A 62 -4.30 -1.85 -6.00
CA THR A 62 -5.45 -0.97 -5.77
C THR A 62 -5.10 0.24 -4.91
N GLN A 63 -4.15 0.09 -3.99
CA GLN A 63 -3.58 1.22 -3.25
C GLN A 63 -2.76 2.14 -4.18
N GLU A 64 -2.01 1.58 -5.14
CA GLU A 64 -1.31 2.35 -6.18
C GLU A 64 -2.28 3.11 -7.10
N ALA A 65 -3.44 2.52 -7.44
CA ALA A 65 -4.48 3.15 -8.24
C ALA A 65 -5.22 4.30 -7.51
N THR A 66 -5.07 4.40 -6.18
CA THR A 66 -5.52 5.53 -5.36
C THR A 66 -4.31 6.19 -4.69
N SER A 67 -3.14 6.16 -5.34
CA SER A 67 -1.92 6.72 -4.77
C SER A 67 -2.06 8.23 -4.58
N GLY A 68 -1.45 8.77 -3.53
CA GLY A 68 -1.36 10.22 -3.31
C GLY A 68 -0.82 10.98 -4.53
N ALA A 69 -0.03 10.33 -5.38
CA ALA A 69 0.44 10.87 -6.65
C ALA A 69 -0.69 11.16 -7.66
N ALA A 70 -1.62 10.21 -7.86
CA ALA A 70 -2.75 10.41 -8.78
C ALA A 70 -3.70 11.52 -8.27
N LEU A 71 -3.95 11.56 -6.96
CA LEU A 71 -4.74 12.61 -6.32
C LEU A 71 -4.04 13.98 -6.40
N MET A 72 -2.71 14.02 -6.26
CA MET A 72 -1.93 15.25 -6.46
C MET A 72 -2.02 15.75 -7.90
N GLU A 73 -1.94 14.86 -8.90
CA GLU A 73 -2.07 15.23 -10.32
C GLU A 73 -3.46 15.82 -10.62
N GLU A 74 -4.53 15.21 -10.09
CA GLU A 74 -5.88 15.72 -10.23
C GLU A 74 -6.06 17.10 -9.56
N LEU A 75 -5.51 17.29 -8.36
CA LEU A 75 -5.51 18.59 -7.68
C LEU A 75 -4.71 19.66 -8.42
N GLU A 76 -3.59 19.30 -9.04
CA GLU A 76 -2.78 20.21 -9.84
C GLU A 76 -3.53 20.67 -11.10
N ALA A 77 -4.23 19.74 -11.77
CA ALA A 77 -5.11 20.04 -12.89
C ALA A 77 -6.27 20.96 -12.47
N LEU A 78 -6.91 20.69 -11.32
CA LEU A 78 -7.97 21.54 -10.79
C LEU A 78 -7.46 22.94 -10.47
N ARG A 79 -6.31 23.05 -9.81
CA ARG A 79 -5.64 24.33 -9.50
C ARG A 79 -5.38 25.15 -10.77
N GLY A 80 -4.90 24.49 -11.82
CA GLY A 80 -4.70 25.13 -13.13
C GLY A 80 -5.99 25.69 -13.73
N ARG A 81 -7.10 24.95 -13.62
CA ARG A 81 -8.42 25.41 -14.07
C ARG A 81 -8.94 26.59 -13.26
N VAL A 82 -8.78 26.56 -11.93
CA VAL A 82 -9.17 27.67 -11.05
C VAL A 82 -8.36 28.93 -11.35
N ARG A 83 -7.05 28.79 -11.60
CA ARG A 83 -6.20 29.91 -12.04
C ARG A 83 -6.71 30.51 -13.35
N ALA A 84 -7.01 29.68 -14.36
CA ALA A 84 -7.53 30.17 -15.63
C ALA A 84 -8.90 30.87 -15.50
N ILE A 85 -9.74 30.47 -14.54
CA ILE A 85 -10.99 31.18 -14.22
C ILE A 85 -10.70 32.53 -13.55
N LEU A 86 -9.73 32.57 -12.62
CA LEU A 86 -9.30 33.80 -11.97
C LEU A 86 -8.80 34.81 -13.00
N ASP A 87 -7.89 34.41 -13.88
CA ASP A 87 -7.31 35.30 -14.90
C ASP A 87 -8.41 35.91 -15.78
N LYS A 88 -9.37 35.10 -16.24
CA LYS A 88 -10.52 35.56 -17.03
C LYS A 88 -11.46 36.49 -16.26
N ALA A 89 -11.63 36.25 -14.96
CA ALA A 89 -12.47 37.09 -14.11
C ALA A 89 -11.79 38.45 -13.87
N GLU A 90 -10.47 38.47 -13.70
CA GLU A 90 -9.67 39.70 -13.57
C GLU A 90 -9.69 40.50 -14.88
N GLU A 91 -9.53 39.86 -16.04
CA GLU A 91 -9.64 40.52 -17.36
C GLU A 91 -11.00 41.20 -17.61
N ARG A 92 -12.06 40.71 -16.98
CA ARG A 92 -13.44 41.19 -17.14
C ARG A 92 -13.91 42.09 -16.00
N ASP A 93 -13.03 42.42 -15.06
CA ASP A 93 -13.38 43.14 -13.81
C ASP A 93 -14.51 42.47 -13.01
N GLU A 94 -14.67 41.14 -13.14
CA GLU A 94 -15.64 40.34 -12.39
C GLU A 94 -15.12 40.02 -10.98
N LEU A 95 -14.92 41.07 -10.16
CA LEU A 95 -14.24 41.00 -8.86
C LEU A 95 -14.83 39.97 -7.88
N ARG A 96 -16.14 39.69 -7.96
CA ARG A 96 -16.78 38.66 -7.12
C ARG A 96 -16.34 37.25 -7.51
N VAL A 97 -16.27 36.98 -8.82
CA VAL A 97 -15.82 35.69 -9.36
C VAL A 97 -14.32 35.52 -9.10
N ALA A 98 -13.53 36.59 -9.26
CA ALA A 98 -12.11 36.60 -8.91
C ALA A 98 -11.88 36.26 -7.43
N LEU A 99 -12.60 36.92 -6.51
CA LEU A 99 -12.51 36.60 -5.08
C LEU A 99 -12.94 35.17 -4.75
N GLN A 100 -13.92 34.61 -5.46
CA GLN A 100 -14.31 33.21 -5.29
C GLN A 100 -13.22 32.26 -5.80
N ALA A 101 -12.65 32.51 -6.99
CA ALA A 101 -11.55 31.73 -7.53
C ALA A 101 -10.32 31.77 -6.62
N VAL A 102 -9.99 32.92 -6.02
CA VAL A 102 -8.90 33.04 -5.03
C VAL A 102 -9.18 32.19 -3.78
N ARG A 103 -10.44 32.10 -3.32
CA ARG A 103 -10.81 31.21 -2.20
C ARG A 103 -10.56 29.75 -2.55
N GLU A 104 -11.08 29.30 -3.69
CA GLU A 104 -10.88 27.91 -4.16
C GLU A 104 -9.40 27.60 -4.39
N LEU A 105 -8.63 28.57 -4.91
CA LEU A 105 -7.20 28.41 -5.13
C LEU A 105 -6.44 28.20 -3.81
N ARG A 106 -6.81 28.93 -2.75
CA ARG A 106 -6.24 28.73 -1.42
C ARG A 106 -6.58 27.34 -0.86
N GLU A 107 -7.81 26.87 -1.05
CA GLU A 107 -8.19 25.52 -0.62
C GLU A 107 -7.41 24.44 -1.40
N CYS A 108 -7.19 24.62 -2.70
CA CYS A 108 -6.33 23.73 -3.49
C CYS A 108 -4.90 23.69 -2.94
N ILE A 109 -4.31 24.85 -2.61
CA ILE A 109 -2.96 24.93 -2.04
C ILE A 109 -2.89 24.22 -0.68
N LYS A 110 -3.92 24.39 0.16
CA LYS A 110 -3.98 23.74 1.48
C LYS A 110 -4.06 22.21 1.32
N ALA A 111 -4.92 21.71 0.44
CA ALA A 111 -5.03 20.28 0.15
C ALA A 111 -3.72 19.71 -0.39
N GLN A 112 -3.01 20.42 -1.27
CA GLN A 112 -1.70 20.01 -1.77
C GLN A 112 -0.64 19.97 -0.66
N ALA A 113 -0.64 20.92 0.27
CA ALA A 113 0.29 20.90 1.40
C ALA A 113 0.03 19.69 2.32
N GLU A 114 -1.24 19.39 2.61
CA GLU A 114 -1.63 18.23 3.43
C GLU A 114 -1.23 16.90 2.77
N LEU A 115 -1.55 16.71 1.49
CA LEU A 115 -1.18 15.52 0.74
C LEU A 115 0.33 15.38 0.53
N GLY A 116 1.04 16.51 0.32
CA GLY A 116 2.50 16.50 0.19
C GLY A 116 3.20 16.01 1.46
N VAL A 117 2.70 16.41 2.63
CA VAL A 117 3.21 15.91 3.93
C VAL A 117 2.92 14.42 4.09
N GLN A 118 1.75 13.94 3.67
CA GLN A 118 1.41 12.52 3.71
C GLN A 118 2.33 11.68 2.82
N ALA A 119 2.59 12.14 1.58
CA ALA A 119 3.49 11.46 0.65
C ALA A 119 4.94 11.40 1.18
N GLU A 120 5.42 12.47 1.82
CA GLU A 120 6.75 12.48 2.46
C GLU A 120 6.82 11.49 3.64
N LEU A 121 5.76 11.42 4.45
CA LEU A 121 5.68 10.46 5.56
C LEU A 121 5.65 9.01 5.06
N GLU A 122 4.87 8.72 4.01
CA GLU A 122 4.84 7.40 3.37
C GLU A 122 6.23 7.00 2.86
N ALA A 123 6.92 7.89 2.14
CA ALA A 123 8.28 7.62 1.66
C ALA A 123 9.28 7.35 2.81
N ARG A 124 9.12 8.04 3.95
CA ARG A 124 9.94 7.80 5.15
C ARG A 124 9.62 6.47 5.82
N VAL A 125 8.36 6.05 5.83
CA VAL A 125 7.96 4.73 6.34
C VAL A 125 8.55 3.63 5.47
N ASP A 126 8.41 3.74 4.15
CA ASP A 126 8.99 2.77 3.20
C ASP A 126 10.50 2.63 3.38
N GLU A 127 11.21 3.75 3.57
CA GLU A 127 12.65 3.73 3.82
C GLU A 127 13.00 3.05 5.14
N LEU A 128 12.24 3.32 6.22
CA LEU A 128 12.44 2.64 7.51
C LEU A 128 12.15 1.13 7.41
N GLU A 129 11.13 0.73 6.66
CA GLU A 129 10.81 -0.68 6.40
C GLU A 129 11.96 -1.37 5.66
N ARG A 130 12.51 -0.75 4.61
CA ARG A 130 13.70 -1.26 3.91
C ARG A 130 14.91 -1.38 4.82
N MET A 131 15.16 -0.39 5.69
CA MET A 131 16.25 -0.44 6.66
C MET A 131 16.08 -1.60 7.65
N LEU A 132 14.87 -1.86 8.13
CA LEU A 132 14.56 -2.99 9.01
C LEU A 132 14.75 -4.33 8.31
N GLU A 133 14.31 -4.46 7.04
CA GLU A 133 14.52 -5.66 6.24
C GLU A 133 16.01 -5.93 5.98
N ALA A 134 16.78 -4.89 5.67
CA ALA A 134 18.23 -4.99 5.48
C ALA A 134 18.95 -5.37 6.79
N GLY A 135 18.52 -4.80 7.93
CA GLY A 135 19.06 -5.12 9.25
C GLY A 135 18.73 -6.55 9.71
N ALA A 136 17.51 -7.05 9.41
CA ALA A 136 17.10 -8.41 9.71
C ALA A 136 17.95 -9.46 8.94
N GLY A 137 18.46 -9.11 7.75
CA GLY A 137 19.38 -9.94 6.99
C GLY A 137 20.81 -10.04 7.54
N ALA A 138 21.21 -9.16 8.47
CA ALA A 138 22.56 -9.12 9.03
C ALA A 138 22.75 -10.01 10.27
N VAL A 139 21.67 -10.34 10.99
CA VAL A 139 21.72 -11.13 12.25
C VAL A 139 21.70 -12.66 11.99
N GLY A 140 21.53 -13.08 10.74
CA GLY A 140 21.40 -14.49 10.33
C GLY A 140 22.65 -15.16 9.74
N ARG A 141 23.86 -14.69 10.03
CA ARG A 141 25.12 -15.37 9.63
C ARG A 141 26.04 -15.62 10.81
#